data_AF-A0A1V5FSQ0-F1
#
_entry.id   AF-A0A1V5FSQ0-F1
#
_cell.length_a   1.000
_cell.length_b   1.000
_cell.length_c   1.000
_cell.angle_alpha   90.00
_cell.angle_beta   90.00
_cell.angle_gamma   90.00
#
_symmetry.space_group_name_H-M   'P 1'
#
loop_
_entity.id
_entity.type
_entity.pdbx_description
1 polymer ?
#
loop_
_entity_poly.entity_id
_entity_poly.type
_entity_poly.pdbx_seq_one_letter_code
_entity_poly.pdbx_strand_id
1 'polypeptide(L)' 'MPVQADAACTINRGFVRLHDAAAAGKLPEPARDADAAATGIALSAVAGTVAANYQTCHENAEQLRALQAWVSEMASTTK' A
#
# COMPACT_ATOMS: atom_id res chain seq x y z
N MET A 1 -3.08 -0.05 -16.56
CA MET A 1 -1.78 0.29 -17.18
C MET A 1 -1.62 -0.52 -18.45
N PRO A 2 -1.19 0.08 -19.58
CA PRO A 2 -0.97 -0.66 -20.81
C PRO A 2 0.29 -1.54 -20.71
N VAL A 3 0.32 -2.68 -21.39
CA VAL A 3 1.46 -3.64 -21.39
C VAL A 3 2.78 -2.97 -21.83
N GLN A 4 2.71 -1.97 -22.71
CA GLN A 4 3.86 -1.21 -23.18
C GLN A 4 4.55 -0.44 -22.03
N ALA A 5 3.80 -0.03 -21.01
CA ALA A 5 4.36 0.64 -19.83
C ALA A 5 5.20 -0.33 -18.98
N ASP A 6 4.84 -1.61 -18.95
CA ASP A 6 5.60 -2.63 -18.22
C ASP A 6 6.96 -2.87 -18.86
N ALA A 7 7.04 -2.87 -20.19
CA ALA A 7 8.31 -2.99 -20.91
C ALA A 7 9.19 -1.73 -20.80
N ALA A 8 8.57 -0.55 -20.68
CA ALA A 8 9.27 0.73 -20.60
C ALA A 8 9.81 1.05 -19.19
N CYS A 9 9.36 0.34 -18.15
CA CYS A 9 9.71 0.63 -16.76
C CYS A 9 10.25 -0.61 -16.06
N THR A 10 11.53 -0.57 -15.70
CA THR A 10 12.13 -1.60 -14.83
C THR A 10 11.88 -1.26 -13.38
N ILE A 11 11.34 -2.22 -12.62
CA ILE A 11 11.24 -2.12 -11.17
C ILE A 11 12.49 -2.74 -10.53
N ASN A 12 13.18 -1.96 -9.70
CA ASN A 12 14.42 -2.36 -9.07
C ASN A 12 14.18 -2.85 -7.63
N ARG A 13 15.10 -3.65 -7.09
CA ARG A 13 15.00 -4.21 -5.72
C ARG A 13 14.88 -3.13 -4.64
N GLY A 14 15.50 -1.98 -4.86
CA GLY A 14 15.38 -0.82 -3.97
C GLY A 14 13.95 -0.31 -3.83
N PHE A 15 13.21 -0.23 -4.95
CA PHE A 15 11.81 0.18 -4.96
C PHE A 15 10.97 -0.79 -4.12
N VAL A 16 11.11 -2.10 -4.37
CA VAL A 16 10.33 -3.13 -3.68
C VAL A 16 10.60 -3.11 -2.19
N ARG A 17 11.87 -3.03 -1.76
CA ARG A 17 12.20 -2.95 -0.34
C ARG A 17 11.55 -1.74 0.34
N LEU A 18 11.66 -0.56 -0.28
CA LEU A 18 11.08 0.66 0.27
C LEU A 18 9.56 0.54 0.38
N HIS A 19 8.92 0.07 -0.70
CA HIS A 19 7.48 -0.16 -0.76
C HIS A 19 7.02 -1.13 0.33
N ASP A 20 7.69 -2.27 0.48
CA ASP A 20 7.29 -3.32 1.42
C ASP A 20 7.52 -2.89 2.87
N ALA A 21 8.58 -2.13 3.15
CA ALA A 21 8.80 -1.52 4.46
C ALA A 21 7.66 -0.55 4.80
N ALA A 22 7.27 0.32 3.86
CA ALA A 22 6.15 1.24 4.05
C ALA A 22 4.83 0.49 4.26
N ALA A 23 4.54 -0.54 3.46
CA ALA A 23 3.35 -1.36 3.60
C ALA A 23 3.30 -2.12 4.95
N ALA A 24 4.47 -2.50 5.48
CA ALA A 24 4.60 -3.13 6.79
C ALA A 24 4.62 -2.13 7.97
N GLY A 25 4.55 -0.82 7.72
CA GLY A 25 4.66 0.21 8.75
C GLY A 25 6.04 0.27 9.42
N LYS A 26 7.10 -0.10 8.69
CA LYS A 26 8.49 -0.18 9.17
C LYS A 26 9.36 0.90 8.53
N LEU A 27 10.40 1.31 9.24
CA LEU A 27 11.46 2.11 8.64
C LEU A 27 12.21 1.24 7.59
N PRO A 28 12.43 1.73 6.37
CA PRO A 28 13.21 0.99 5.38
C PRO A 28 14.69 0.93 5.78
N GLU A 29 15.31 -0.22 5.55
CA GLU A 29 16.76 -0.36 5.66
C GLU A 29 17.48 0.57 4.65
N PRO A 30 18.70 1.04 4.98
CA PRO A 30 19.51 1.87 4.10
C PRO A 30 19.67 1.26 2.70
N ALA A 31 19.78 2.14 1.70
CA ALA A 31 20.07 1.71 0.33
C ALA A 31 21.43 1.05 0.21
N ARG A 32 21.52 0.07 -0.70
CA ARG A 32 22.72 -0.71 -0.98
C ARG A 32 22.84 -0.99 -2.47
N ASP A 33 24.05 -1.28 -2.97
CA ASP A 33 24.28 -1.50 -4.40
C ASP A 33 23.41 -2.60 -5.02
N ALA A 34 23.10 -3.64 -4.23
CA ALA A 34 22.22 -4.73 -4.64
C ALA A 34 20.80 -4.28 -5.02
N ASP A 35 20.41 -3.05 -4.65
CA ASP A 35 19.11 -2.45 -4.93
C ASP A 35 18.93 -2.06 -6.38
N ALA A 36 20.02 -1.84 -7.11
CA ALA A 36 20.00 -1.48 -8.52
C ALA A 36 19.54 -2.64 -9.41
N ALA A 37 19.58 -3.90 -8.93
CA ALA A 37 19.18 -5.05 -9.73
C ALA A 37 17.66 -5.05 -10.03
N ALA A 38 17.31 -5.43 -11.25
CA ALA A 38 15.92 -5.61 -11.68
C ALA A 38 15.24 -6.77 -10.93
N THR A 39 13.95 -6.62 -10.65
CA THR A 39 13.15 -7.64 -9.95
C THR A 39 12.36 -8.54 -10.90
N GLY A 40 12.13 -8.09 -12.13
CA GLY A 40 11.20 -8.72 -13.07
C GLY A 40 9.73 -8.47 -12.75
N ILE A 41 9.42 -7.64 -11.75
CA ILE A 41 8.05 -7.22 -11.44
C ILE A 41 7.60 -6.19 -12.47
N ALA A 42 6.44 -6.43 -13.08
CA ALA A 42 5.81 -5.50 -14.01
C ALA A 42 5.29 -4.24 -13.29
N LEU A 43 5.37 -3.09 -13.94
CA LEU A 43 4.82 -1.83 -13.41
C LEU A 43 3.30 -1.94 -13.13
N SER A 44 2.57 -2.67 -13.97
CA SER A 44 1.15 -2.96 -13.81
C SER A 44 0.86 -3.74 -12.52
N ALA A 45 1.74 -4.65 -12.12
CA ALA A 45 1.61 -5.38 -10.86
C ALA A 45 1.79 -4.43 -9.67
N VAL A 46 2.79 -3.54 -9.71
CA VAL A 46 2.97 -2.48 -8.70
C VAL A 46 1.73 -1.60 -8.60
N ALA A 47 1.18 -1.16 -9.74
CA ALA A 47 -0.02 -0.34 -9.77
C ALA A 47 -1.24 -1.08 -9.17
N GLY A 48 -1.36 -2.38 -9.44
CA GLY A 48 -2.39 -3.23 -8.83
C GLY A 48 -2.27 -3.32 -7.31
N THR A 49 -1.04 -3.51 -6.79
CA THR A 49 -0.78 -3.52 -5.35
C THR A 49 -1.12 -2.18 -4.70
N VAL A 50 -0.74 -1.06 -5.31
CA VAL A 50 -1.05 0.29 -4.81
C VAL A 50 -2.56 0.54 -4.78
N ALA A 51 -3.27 0.17 -5.85
CA ALA A 51 -4.73 0.31 -5.91
C ALA A 51 -5.43 -0.52 -4.83
N ALA A 52 -5.01 -1.78 -4.63
CA ALA A 52 -5.54 -2.63 -3.58
C ALA A 52 -5.27 -2.07 -2.18
N ASN A 53 -4.07 -1.52 -1.93
CA ASN A 53 -3.73 -0.90 -0.66
C ASN A 53 -4.65 0.29 -0.33
N TYR A 54 -4.83 1.21 -1.29
CA TYR A 54 -5.72 2.35 -1.08
C TYR A 54 -7.18 1.96 -0.91
N GLN A 55 -7.63 0.92 -1.63
CA GLN A 55 -8.96 0.37 -1.44
C GLN A 55 -9.17 -0.14 -0.01
N THR A 56 -8.24 -0.94 0.51
CA THR A 56 -8.30 -1.41 1.91
C THR A 56 -8.23 -0.26 2.90
N CYS A 57 -7.43 0.78 2.64
CA CYS A 57 -7.40 1.97 3.50
C CYS A 57 -8.74 2.69 3.55
N HIS A 58 -9.41 2.84 2.40
CA HIS A 58 -10.73 3.44 2.32
C HIS A 58 -11.77 2.61 3.08
N GLU A 59 -11.77 1.29 2.88
CA GLU A 59 -12.65 0.36 3.59
C GLU A 59 -12.44 0.43 5.11
N ASN A 60 -11.18 0.44 5.57
CA ASN A 60 -10.84 0.60 6.99
C ASN A 60 -11.34 1.94 7.55
N ALA A 61 -11.22 3.03 6.78
CA ALA A 61 -11.72 4.33 7.18
C ALA A 61 -13.25 4.33 7.33
N GLU A 62 -13.98 3.71 6.41
CA GLU A 62 -15.44 3.56 6.54
C GLU A 62 -15.83 2.71 7.75
N GLN A 63 -15.14 1.58 7.97
CA GLN A 63 -15.37 0.74 9.15
C GLN A 63 -15.12 1.51 10.44
N LEU A 64 -14.06 2.33 10.50
CA LEU A 64 -13.77 3.17 11.67
C LEU A 64 -14.85 4.22 11.90
N ARG A 65 -15.35 4.90 10.84
CA ARG A 65 -16.45 5.87 10.96
C ARG A 65 -17.73 5.20 11.46
N ALA A 66 -18.06 4.03 10.91
CA ALA A 66 -19.23 3.26 11.34
C ALA A 66 -19.12 2.85 12.82
N LEU A 67 -17.94 2.39 13.24
CA LEU A 67 -17.68 2.06 14.64
C LEU A 67 -17.83 3.29 15.57
N GLN A 68 -17.29 4.45 15.18
CA GLN A 68 -17.40 5.69 15.95
C GLN A 68 -18.85 6.17 16.08
N ALA A 69 -19.64 6.06 15.02
CA ALA A 69 -21.07 6.37 15.05
C ALA A 69 -21.81 5.46 16.03
N TRP A 70 -21.59 4.14 15.93
CA TRP A 70 -22.21 3.17 16.82
C TRP A 70 -21.84 3.39 18.29
N VAL A 71 -20.56 3.64 18.61
CA VAL A 71 -20.12 3.94 19.99
C VAL A 71 -20.83 5.19 20.53
N SER A 72 -21.00 6.22 19.69
CA SER A 72 -21.68 7.46 20.09
C SER A 72 -23.17 7.24 20.38
N GLU A 73 -23.85 6.43 19.55
CA GLU A 73 -25.25 6.04 19.76
C GLU A 73 -25.43 5.26 21.08
N MET A 74 -24.57 4.29 21.36
CA MET A 74 -24.61 3.51 22.62
C MET A 74 -24.34 4.37 23.85
N ALA A 75 -23.39 5.31 23.77
CA ALA A 75 -23.12 6.25 24.84
C ALA A 75 -24.32 7.19 25.11
N SER A 76 -25.06 7.57 24.07
CA SER A 76 -26.27 8.40 24.21
C SER A 76 -27.46 7.64 24.81
N THR A 77 -27.56 6.34 24.56
CA THR A 77 -28.65 5.49 25.06
C THR A 77 -28.48 5.12 26.55
N THR A 78 -27.25 5.22 27.08
CA THR A 78 -26.92 4.89 28.47
C THR A 78 -27.07 6.10 29.43
N LYS A 79 -27.36 7.29 28.91
CA LYS A 79 -27.67 8.50 29.69
C LYS A 79 -29.17 8.69 29.85
#